data_AF-A0A353XYD0-F1
#
_entry.id   AF-A0A353XYD0-F1
#
_cell.length_a   1.000
_cell.length_b   1.000
_cell.length_c   1.000
_cell.angle_alpha   90.00
_cell.angle_beta   90.00
_cell.angle_gamma   90.00
#
_symmetry.space_group_name_H-M   'P 1'
#
loop_
_entity.id
_entity.type
_entity.pdbx_description
1 polymer ?
#
loop_
_entity_poly.entity_id
_entity_poly.type
_entity_poly.pdbx_seq_one_letter_code
_entity_poly.pdbx_strand_id
1 'polypeptide(L)'
;MAQTPQPTDIQLHSKSRVLSLTFDDDSHFDLPCEYLRVFSPAAEVNADDKPVSGKEQVNITAIEPQGNYALSFVFDDGHDTGIYSWETLYNLGKQQQSNWRDYLQRLEAHGIERNSGVNATEQQRHVTILYFAYLANKLRKESEELTLPANIDSVETLIEHLQRRERERGYLLAAEHIRVTVNREFAKSFTRLDDGDEIGITPVTPT
;
A
#
# COMPACT_ATOMS: atom_id res chain seq x y z
N MET A 1 9.42 18.54 26.31
CA MET A 1 8.53 18.33 25.16
C MET A 1 9.27 17.36 24.25
N ALA A 2 8.68 16.20 23.93
CA ALA A 2 9.34 15.24 23.05
C ALA A 2 9.50 15.89 21.67
N GLN A 3 10.71 15.84 21.10
CA GLN A 3 10.93 16.32 19.74
C GLN A 3 10.29 15.32 18.79
N THR A 4 9.42 15.80 17.90
CA THR A 4 8.87 14.99 16.82
C THR A 4 9.98 14.66 15.83
N PRO A 5 10.18 13.37 15.49
CA PRO A 5 11.12 12.96 14.46
C PRO A 5 10.90 13.73 13.17
N GLN A 6 11.98 14.08 12.48
CA GLN A 6 11.93 14.83 11.21
C GLN A 6 12.02 13.85 10.04
N PRO A 7 11.27 14.07 8.94
CA PRO A 7 11.40 13.24 7.76
C PRO A 7 12.75 13.45 7.09
N THR A 8 13.40 12.35 6.72
CA THR A 8 14.67 12.31 5.98
C THR A 8 14.47 11.92 4.52
N ASP A 9 13.39 11.19 4.22
CA ASP A 9 13.01 10.79 2.85
C ASP A 9 11.48 10.75 2.72
N ILE A 10 10.97 11.27 1.59
CA ILE A 10 9.54 11.37 1.27
C ILE A 10 9.37 10.94 -0.18
N GLN A 11 8.64 9.84 -0.42
CA GLN A 11 8.46 9.26 -1.75
C GLN A 11 7.00 8.95 -2.02
N LEU A 12 6.48 9.44 -3.14
CA LEU A 12 5.13 9.09 -3.60
C LEU A 12 5.21 7.98 -4.65
N HIS A 13 4.68 6.81 -4.30
CA HIS A 13 4.49 5.69 -5.22
C HIS A 13 3.13 5.82 -5.91
N SER A 14 3.04 6.70 -6.92
CA SER A 14 1.77 7.08 -7.57
C SER A 14 0.99 5.89 -8.17
N LYS A 15 1.66 4.90 -8.77
CA LYS A 15 1.03 3.66 -9.28
C LYS A 15 0.30 2.90 -8.15
N SER A 16 0.93 2.83 -6.99
CA SER A 16 0.46 2.09 -5.83
C SER A 16 -0.39 2.93 -4.88
N ARG A 17 -0.48 4.24 -5.12
CA ARG A 17 -1.17 5.23 -4.28
C ARG A 17 -0.71 5.17 -2.84
N VAL A 18 0.61 5.14 -2.61
CA VAL A 18 1.21 5.09 -1.27
C VAL A 18 2.27 6.17 -1.15
N LEU A 19 2.23 6.89 -0.03
CA LEU A 19 3.28 7.81 0.41
C LEU A 19 4.20 7.07 1.40
N SER A 20 5.45 6.88 1.02
CA SER A 20 6.49 6.37 1.90
C SER A 20 7.20 7.52 2.60
N LEU A 21 7.38 7.41 3.91
CA LEU A 21 8.06 8.37 4.77
C LEU A 21 9.13 7.65 5.58
N THR A 22 10.35 8.19 5.58
CA THR A 22 11.42 7.78 6.50
C THR A 22 11.75 8.94 7.41
N PHE A 23 11.92 8.67 8.69
CA PHE A 23 12.24 9.67 9.71
C PHE A 23 13.68 9.51 10.23
N ASP A 24 14.18 10.53 10.94
CA ASP A 24 15.53 10.58 11.52
C ASP A 24 15.73 9.63 12.72
N ASP A 25 14.65 9.03 13.23
CA ASP A 25 14.68 7.94 14.22
C ASP A 25 14.66 6.54 13.57
N ASP A 26 14.93 6.47 12.27
CA ASP A 26 14.86 5.27 11.43
C ASP A 26 13.44 4.67 11.28
N SER A 27 12.39 5.34 11.78
CA SER A 27 11.01 4.90 11.54
C SER A 27 10.66 5.05 10.06
N HIS A 28 10.01 4.02 9.52
CA HIS A 28 9.50 4.01 8.16
C HIS A 28 7.99 3.75 8.16
N PHE A 29 7.25 4.55 7.38
CA PHE A 29 5.81 4.40 7.23
C PHE A 29 5.39 4.44 5.77
N ASP A 30 4.55 3.50 5.38
CA ASP A 30 3.92 3.44 4.07
C ASP A 30 2.43 3.76 4.23
N LEU A 31 2.04 4.99 3.89
CA LEU A 31 0.70 5.53 4.09
C LEU A 31 -0.09 5.53 2.77
N PRO A 32 -1.17 4.73 2.64
CA PRO A 32 -2.04 4.80 1.47
C PRO A 32 -2.66 6.19 1.28
N CYS A 33 -2.83 6.63 0.04
CA CYS A 33 -3.45 7.91 -0.29
C CYS A 33 -4.91 7.97 0.20
N GLU A 34 -5.64 6.85 0.12
CA GLU A 34 -6.97 6.74 0.74
C GLU A 34 -6.90 7.04 2.24
N TYR A 35 -5.95 6.42 2.94
CA TYR A 35 -5.78 6.60 4.37
C TYR A 35 -5.49 8.06 4.73
N LEU A 36 -4.53 8.69 4.03
CA LEU A 36 -4.25 10.12 4.19
C LEU A 36 -5.50 10.97 3.93
N ARG A 37 -6.27 10.64 2.88
CA ARG A 37 -7.44 11.42 2.47
C ARG A 37 -8.60 11.35 3.46
N VAL A 38 -8.92 10.16 3.99
CA VAL A 38 -10.03 9.96 4.93
C VAL A 38 -9.68 10.44 6.34
N PHE A 39 -8.39 10.51 6.66
CA PHE A 39 -7.83 11.11 7.89
C PHE A 39 -7.28 12.52 7.66
N SER A 40 -7.66 13.21 6.57
CA SER A 40 -7.22 14.57 6.32
C SER A 40 -7.71 15.50 7.44
N PRO A 41 -6.85 16.34 8.07
CA PRO A 41 -7.27 17.26 9.14
C PRO A 41 -8.40 18.20 8.72
N ALA A 42 -8.43 18.63 7.45
CA ALA A 42 -9.53 19.42 6.91
C ALA A 42 -10.88 18.69 6.86
N ALA A 43 -10.89 17.35 6.93
CA ALA A 43 -12.11 16.55 7.00
C ALA A 43 -12.73 16.51 8.41
N GLU A 44 -11.98 16.88 9.46
CA GLU A 44 -12.48 16.99 10.84
C GLU A 44 -13.46 18.16 11.03
N VAL A 45 -13.57 19.07 10.05
CA VAL A 45 -14.50 20.21 10.09
C VAL A 45 -15.89 19.84 9.54
N ASN A 46 -16.15 18.57 9.24
CA ASN A 46 -17.49 18.11 8.89
C ASN A 46 -18.32 17.94 10.16
N ALA A 47 -19.39 18.74 10.28
CA ALA A 47 -20.29 18.76 11.44
C ALA A 47 -21.15 17.49 11.59
N ASP A 48 -21.23 16.66 10.55
CA ASP A 48 -21.88 15.37 10.59
C ASP A 48 -20.81 14.30 10.85
N ASP A 49 -20.93 13.52 11.93
CA ASP A 49 -20.03 12.44 12.38
C ASP A 49 -19.82 11.29 11.34
N LYS A 50 -20.36 11.46 10.13
CA LYS A 50 -20.27 10.52 9.03
C LYS A 50 -18.82 10.41 8.53
N PRO A 51 -18.27 9.18 8.41
CA PRO A 51 -16.93 8.97 7.87
C PRO A 51 -16.86 9.38 6.39
N VAL A 52 -15.72 9.95 5.99
CA VAL A 52 -15.39 10.19 4.57
C VAL A 52 -15.18 8.84 3.89
N SER A 53 -15.98 8.52 2.87
CA SER A 53 -15.92 7.24 2.15
C SER A 53 -15.79 7.42 0.63
N GLY A 54 -15.64 6.32 -0.11
CA GLY A 54 -15.54 6.37 -1.58
C GLY A 54 -14.20 6.92 -2.09
N LYS A 55 -13.14 6.82 -1.28
CA LYS A 55 -11.80 7.34 -1.56
C LYS A 55 -10.77 6.24 -1.83
N GLU A 56 -11.22 5.02 -2.09
CA GLU A 56 -10.38 3.85 -2.35
C GLU A 56 -9.50 4.02 -3.59
N GLN A 57 -9.92 4.89 -4.51
CA GLN A 57 -9.21 5.18 -5.75
C GLN A 57 -8.43 6.50 -5.74
N VAL A 58 -8.47 7.27 -4.65
CA VAL A 58 -7.87 8.61 -4.59
C VAL A 58 -6.35 8.53 -4.67
N ASN A 59 -5.74 9.49 -5.36
CA ASN A 59 -4.30 9.65 -5.44
C ASN A 59 -3.86 11.06 -5.07
N ILE A 60 -2.58 11.21 -4.75
CA ILE A 60 -1.94 12.52 -4.58
C ILE A 60 -1.36 12.93 -5.94
N THR A 61 -1.70 14.12 -6.39
CA THR A 61 -1.23 14.71 -7.65
C THR A 61 -0.07 15.68 -7.44
N ALA A 62 -0.02 16.35 -6.29
CA ALA A 62 1.08 17.22 -5.90
C ALA A 62 1.33 17.18 -4.39
N ILE A 63 2.60 17.37 -4.02
CA ILE A 63 3.08 17.51 -2.65
C ILE A 63 3.76 18.87 -2.55
N GLU A 64 3.25 19.74 -1.68
CA GLU A 64 3.76 21.09 -1.50
C GLU A 64 4.37 21.26 -0.10
N PRO A 65 5.65 21.63 0.02
CA PRO A 65 6.26 21.87 1.32
C PRO A 65 5.66 23.10 1.99
N GLN A 66 5.29 22.98 3.26
CA GLN A 66 4.77 24.06 4.08
C GLN A 66 5.83 24.43 5.13
N GLY A 67 6.75 25.30 4.72
CA GLY A 67 7.93 25.63 5.53
C GLY A 67 8.77 24.39 5.84
N ASN A 68 9.24 24.28 7.10
CA ASN A 68 10.07 23.16 7.57
C ASN A 68 9.32 22.21 8.52
N TYR A 69 7.98 22.23 8.55
CA TYR A 69 7.21 21.52 9.58
C TYR A 69 6.03 20.69 9.05
N ALA A 70 5.67 20.81 7.77
CA ALA A 70 4.49 20.18 7.21
C ALA A 70 4.56 20.00 5.68
N LEU A 71 3.66 19.17 5.17
CA LEU A 71 3.32 19.06 3.74
C LEU A 71 1.86 19.43 3.53
N SER A 72 1.56 20.01 2.38
CA SER A 72 0.21 20.04 1.84
C SER A 72 0.09 19.03 0.70
N PHE A 73 -1.01 18.28 0.67
CA PHE A 73 -1.30 17.33 -0.39
C PHE A 73 -2.47 17.81 -1.25
N VAL A 74 -2.26 17.79 -2.57
CA VAL A 74 -3.30 18.00 -3.57
C VAL A 74 -3.76 16.63 -4.07
N PHE A 75 -5.00 16.27 -3.80
CA PHE A 75 -5.60 15.00 -4.20
C PHE A 75 -6.35 15.13 -5.53
N ASP A 76 -6.42 14.04 -6.29
CA ASP A 76 -7.13 13.99 -7.58
C ASP A 76 -8.68 14.04 -7.45
N ASP A 77 -9.22 13.89 -6.24
CA ASP A 77 -10.64 14.08 -5.95
C ASP A 77 -11.04 15.56 -5.77
N GLY A 78 -10.11 16.48 -6.04
CA GLY A 78 -10.30 17.92 -5.93
C GLY A 78 -10.04 18.48 -4.52
N HIS A 79 -9.58 17.66 -3.57
CA HIS A 79 -9.22 18.11 -2.23
C HIS A 79 -7.77 18.63 -2.21
N ASP A 80 -7.58 19.91 -1.88
CA ASP A 80 -6.27 20.59 -1.91
C ASP A 80 -5.92 21.33 -0.61
N THR A 81 -6.74 21.18 0.43
CA THR A 81 -6.59 21.90 1.71
C THR A 81 -5.95 21.07 2.82
N GLY A 82 -5.53 19.83 2.54
CA GLY A 82 -4.96 18.93 3.53
C GLY A 82 -3.52 19.32 3.88
N ILE A 83 -3.32 19.96 5.04
CA ILE A 83 -1.99 20.25 5.60
C ILE A 83 -1.69 19.24 6.71
N TYR A 84 -0.56 18.54 6.58
CA TYR A 84 -0.11 17.49 7.48
C TYR A 84 1.24 17.89 8.08
N SER A 85 1.26 18.15 9.38
CA SER A 85 2.53 18.37 10.09
C SER A 85 3.35 17.08 10.17
N TRP A 86 4.66 17.19 10.42
CA TRP A 86 5.50 16.01 10.70
C TRP A 86 4.96 15.17 11.84
N GLU A 87 4.41 15.81 12.88
CA GLU A 87 3.78 15.13 14.01
C GLU A 87 2.53 14.37 13.57
N THR A 88 1.69 14.99 12.75
CA THR A 88 0.50 14.34 12.18
C THR A 88 0.89 13.12 11.36
N LEU A 89 1.85 13.25 10.43
CA LEU A 89 2.29 12.14 9.58
C LEU A 89 2.93 11.00 10.39
N TYR A 90 3.76 11.33 11.38
CA TYR A 90 4.39 10.36 12.25
C TYR A 90 3.34 9.60 13.10
N ASN A 91 2.35 10.31 13.65
CA ASN A 91 1.27 9.71 14.42
C ASN A 91 0.36 8.83 13.55
N LEU A 92 0.02 9.29 12.34
CA LEU A 92 -0.72 8.50 11.35
C LEU A 92 0.03 7.21 11.00
N GLY A 93 1.36 7.28 10.84
CA GLY A 93 2.23 6.12 10.67
C GLY A 93 2.16 5.15 11.84
N LYS A 94 2.40 5.63 13.06
CA LYS A 94 2.40 4.79 14.27
C LYS A 94 1.06 4.14 14.58
N GLN A 95 -0.03 4.84 14.30
CA GLN A 95 -1.39 4.41 14.67
C GLN A 95 -2.16 3.84 13.48
N GLN A 96 -1.52 3.65 12.33
CA GLN A 96 -2.16 3.28 11.08
C GLN A 96 -3.13 2.11 11.23
N GLN A 97 -2.71 1.01 11.85
CA GLN A 97 -3.54 -0.19 12.02
C GLN A 97 -4.77 0.07 12.90
N SER A 98 -4.61 0.81 14.01
CA SER A 98 -5.73 1.14 14.90
C SER A 98 -6.70 2.08 14.21
N ASN A 99 -6.19 3.18 13.66
CA ASN A 99 -6.96 4.18 12.95
C ASN A 99 -7.74 3.54 11.79
N TRP A 100 -7.10 2.66 11.02
CA TRP A 100 -7.74 1.97 9.92
C TRP A 100 -8.88 1.05 10.38
N ARG A 101 -8.67 0.28 11.45
CA ARG A 101 -9.72 -0.55 12.04
C ARG A 101 -10.91 0.29 12.49
N ASP A 102 -10.65 1.40 13.16
CA ASP A 102 -11.71 2.28 13.68
C ASP A 102 -12.49 2.95 12.53
N TYR A 103 -11.80 3.33 11.44
CA TYR A 103 -12.43 3.81 10.22
C TYR A 103 -13.37 2.77 9.59
N LEU A 104 -12.91 1.51 9.46
CA LEU A 104 -13.75 0.42 8.91
C LEU A 104 -15.00 0.16 9.77
N GLN A 105 -14.86 0.21 11.10
CA GLN A 105 -15.99 0.07 12.02
C GLN A 105 -17.00 1.23 11.86
N ARG A 106 -16.52 2.46 11.65
CA ARG A 106 -17.40 3.61 11.37
C ARG A 106 -18.13 3.43 10.04
N LEU A 107 -17.46 2.96 8.99
CA LEU A 107 -18.13 2.67 7.71
C LEU A 107 -19.28 1.66 7.91
N GLU A 108 -19.01 0.56 8.60
CA GLU A 108 -20.00 -0.47 8.91
C GLU A 108 -21.18 0.08 9.72
N ALA A 109 -20.91 0.86 10.77
CA ALA A 109 -21.94 1.48 11.61
C ALA A 109 -22.88 2.42 10.82
N HIS A 110 -22.37 3.03 9.74
CA HIS A 110 -23.14 3.87 8.83
C HIS A 110 -23.73 3.11 7.62
N GLY A 111 -23.57 1.79 7.56
CA GLY A 111 -24.03 0.96 6.44
C GLY A 111 -23.35 1.28 5.12
N ILE A 112 -22.12 1.80 5.17
CA ILE A 112 -21.33 2.16 3.99
C ILE A 112 -20.38 1.00 3.68
N GLU A 113 -20.50 0.43 2.49
CA GLU A 113 -19.56 -0.57 2.01
C GLU A 113 -18.33 0.13 1.39
N ARG A 114 -17.13 -0.26 1.82
CA ARG A 114 -15.89 0.14 1.16
C ARG A 114 -15.79 -0.60 -0.17
N ASN A 115 -15.81 0.13 -1.28
CA ASN A 115 -15.50 -0.41 -2.60
C ASN A 115 -13.98 -0.57 -2.72
N SER A 116 -13.43 -1.51 -1.94
CA SER A 116 -12.23 -2.22 -2.35
C SER A 116 -12.46 -2.61 -3.81
N GLY A 117 -11.56 -2.36 -4.75
CA GLY A 117 -11.80 -2.47 -6.21
C GLY A 117 -12.26 -3.83 -6.77
N VAL A 118 -12.81 -4.71 -5.91
CA VAL A 118 -13.46 -6.00 -6.15
C VAL A 118 -14.68 -5.89 -7.06
N ASN A 119 -15.25 -4.69 -7.29
CA ASN A 119 -16.19 -4.45 -8.38
C ASN A 119 -15.46 -4.12 -9.69
N ALA A 120 -14.42 -4.89 -10.02
CA ALA A 120 -13.83 -4.89 -11.34
C ALA A 120 -14.79 -5.64 -12.28
N THR A 121 -15.37 -4.91 -13.24
CA THR A 121 -15.70 -5.50 -14.53
C THR A 121 -14.54 -6.40 -14.94
N GLU A 122 -14.84 -7.62 -15.41
CA GLU A 122 -13.94 -8.74 -15.67
C GLU A 122 -12.80 -8.42 -16.68
N GLN A 123 -11.94 -7.46 -16.38
CA GLN A 123 -10.66 -7.31 -17.04
C GLN A 123 -9.74 -8.35 -16.40
N GLN A 124 -9.63 -9.48 -17.09
CA GLN A 124 -8.67 -10.53 -16.77
C GLN A 124 -7.26 -9.94 -16.88
N ARG A 125 -6.67 -9.59 -15.73
CA ARG A 125 -5.29 -9.14 -15.64
C ARG A 125 -4.39 -10.38 -15.63
N HIS A 126 -3.54 -10.51 -16.63
CA HIS A 126 -2.58 -11.60 -16.76
C HIS A 126 -1.22 -11.11 -16.30
N VAL A 127 -0.52 -11.92 -15.52
CA VAL A 127 0.85 -11.62 -15.10
C VAL A 127 1.74 -12.84 -15.32
N THR A 128 3.04 -12.58 -15.49
CA THR A 128 4.05 -13.63 -15.54
C THR A 128 4.84 -13.62 -14.25
N ILE A 129 4.90 -14.75 -13.56
CA ILE A 129 5.70 -14.92 -12.35
C ILE A 129 6.96 -15.69 -12.71
N LEU A 130 8.12 -15.18 -12.31
CA LEU A 130 9.42 -15.80 -12.50
C LEU A 130 9.99 -16.19 -11.13
N TYR A 131 10.40 -17.44 -10.97
CA TYR A 131 11.04 -17.93 -9.75
C TYR A 131 12.54 -18.10 -9.98
N PHE A 132 13.36 -17.54 -9.10
CA PHE A 132 14.81 -17.56 -9.24
C PHE A 132 15.51 -18.46 -8.21
N ALA A 133 16.75 -18.81 -8.51
CA ALA A 133 17.65 -19.56 -7.62
C ALA A 133 17.01 -20.87 -7.09
N TYR A 134 17.14 -21.15 -5.79
CA TYR A 134 16.64 -22.41 -5.22
C TYR A 134 15.10 -22.49 -5.25
N LEU A 135 14.38 -21.36 -5.36
CA LEU A 135 12.92 -21.38 -5.44
C LEU A 135 12.45 -22.14 -6.67
N ALA A 136 13.09 -21.93 -7.83
CA ALA A 136 12.73 -22.63 -9.06
C ALA A 136 12.82 -24.16 -8.90
N ASN A 137 13.91 -24.64 -8.30
CA ASN A 137 14.15 -26.05 -8.04
C ASN A 137 13.17 -26.62 -7.01
N LYS A 138 12.92 -25.89 -5.91
CA LYS A 138 12.05 -26.35 -4.83
C LYS A 138 10.58 -26.33 -5.25
N LEU A 139 10.15 -25.34 -6.02
CA LEU A 139 8.79 -25.23 -6.56
C LEU A 139 8.59 -26.08 -7.82
N ARG A 140 9.68 -26.57 -8.43
CA ARG A 140 9.70 -27.34 -9.69
C ARG A 140 9.08 -26.58 -10.86
N LYS A 141 9.30 -25.27 -10.90
CA LYS A 141 8.84 -24.36 -11.95
C LYS A 141 9.77 -23.14 -12.00
N GLU A 142 10.16 -22.71 -13.19
CA GLU A 142 10.97 -21.50 -13.39
C GLU A 142 10.09 -20.27 -13.64
N SER A 143 8.91 -20.48 -14.22
CA SER A 143 7.91 -19.45 -14.43
C SER A 143 6.50 -20.03 -14.43
N GLU A 144 5.51 -19.14 -14.29
CA GLU A 144 4.10 -19.45 -14.55
C GLU A 144 3.34 -18.19 -14.99
N GLU A 145 2.29 -18.39 -15.77
CA GLU A 145 1.31 -17.35 -16.09
C GLU A 145 0.13 -17.46 -15.13
N LEU A 146 -0.31 -16.32 -14.60
CA LEU A 146 -1.43 -16.25 -13.66
C LEU A 146 -2.42 -15.18 -14.12
N THR A 147 -3.67 -15.56 -14.28
CA THR A 147 -4.78 -14.60 -14.34
C THR A 147 -5.10 -14.15 -12.90
N LEU A 148 -4.88 -12.87 -12.59
CA LEU A 148 -5.13 -12.29 -11.29
C LEU A 148 -6.63 -12.23 -11.00
N PRO A 149 -7.10 -12.89 -9.93
CA PRO A 149 -8.43 -12.69 -9.38
C PRO A 149 -8.67 -11.21 -9.01
N ALA A 150 -9.94 -10.79 -8.95
CA ALA A 150 -10.32 -9.40 -8.63
C ALA A 150 -9.81 -8.92 -7.25
N ASN A 151 -9.59 -9.85 -6.31
CA ASN A 151 -9.11 -9.55 -4.96
C ASN A 151 -7.57 -9.54 -4.83
N ILE A 152 -6.82 -9.69 -5.94
CA ILE A 152 -5.36 -9.57 -5.95
C ILE A 152 -4.99 -8.33 -6.74
N ASP A 153 -4.43 -7.33 -6.08
CA ASP A 153 -4.09 -6.03 -6.68
C ASP A 153 -2.69 -5.54 -6.35
N SER A 154 -1.97 -6.26 -5.50
CA SER A 154 -0.70 -5.83 -4.92
C SER A 154 0.24 -7.02 -4.74
N VAL A 155 1.54 -6.73 -4.58
CA VAL A 155 2.55 -7.77 -4.31
C VAL A 155 2.20 -8.58 -3.06
N GLU A 156 1.76 -7.94 -1.98
CA GLU A 156 1.34 -8.60 -0.75
C GLU A 156 0.23 -9.62 -0.99
N THR A 157 -0.88 -9.17 -1.59
CA THR A 157 -2.04 -10.05 -1.85
C THR A 157 -1.70 -11.17 -2.83
N LEU A 158 -0.80 -10.94 -3.79
CA LEU A 158 -0.28 -11.98 -4.67
C LEU A 158 0.53 -13.02 -3.90
N ILE A 159 1.48 -12.59 -3.08
CA ILE A 159 2.33 -13.49 -2.31
C ILE A 159 1.50 -14.32 -1.33
N GLU A 160 0.56 -13.73 -0.61
CA GLU A 160 -0.38 -14.47 0.26
C GLU A 160 -1.19 -15.52 -0.52
N HIS A 161 -1.65 -15.17 -1.73
CA HIS A 161 -2.36 -16.09 -2.59
C HIS A 161 -1.48 -17.27 -3.01
N LEU A 162 -0.25 -17.00 -3.48
CA LEU A 162 0.70 -18.04 -3.90
C LEU A 162 1.09 -18.95 -2.72
N GLN A 163 1.33 -18.39 -1.54
CA GLN A 163 1.61 -19.15 -0.32
C GLN A 163 0.49 -20.15 0.01
N ARG A 164 -0.77 -19.68 -0.01
CA ARG A 164 -1.94 -20.54 0.27
C ARG A 164 -2.13 -21.61 -0.81
N ARG A 165 -1.83 -21.28 -2.06
CA ARG A 165 -1.93 -22.20 -3.20
C ARG A 165 -0.86 -23.29 -3.13
N GLU A 166 0.37 -22.94 -2.76
CA GLU A 166 1.53 -23.83 -2.64
C GLU A 166 1.57 -24.60 -1.30
N ARG A 167 0.45 -25.15 -0.82
CA ARG A 167 0.27 -25.93 0.44
C ARG A 167 1.54 -26.26 1.26
N GLU A 168 2.32 -27.27 0.83
CA GLU A 168 3.48 -27.79 1.57
C GLU A 168 4.76 -26.95 1.40
N ARG A 169 4.80 -26.05 0.41
CA ARG A 169 5.98 -25.26 0.00
C ARG A 169 5.78 -23.76 0.15
N GLY A 170 4.59 -23.33 0.58
CA GLY A 170 4.21 -21.92 0.69
C GLY A 170 5.13 -21.13 1.62
N TYR A 171 5.70 -21.78 2.65
CA TYR A 171 6.68 -21.16 3.55
C TYR A 171 7.92 -20.59 2.83
N LEU A 172 8.26 -21.10 1.64
CA LEU A 172 9.36 -20.59 0.82
C LEU A 172 9.06 -19.20 0.24
N LEU A 173 7.78 -18.81 0.20
CA LEU A 173 7.29 -17.54 -0.31
C LEU A 173 6.93 -16.57 0.82
N ALA A 174 7.26 -16.87 2.08
CA ALA A 174 7.07 -15.94 3.19
C ALA A 174 7.77 -14.62 2.89
N ALA A 175 7.14 -13.48 3.22
CA ALA A 175 7.63 -12.16 2.81
C ALA A 175 9.05 -11.87 3.35
N GLU A 176 9.39 -12.43 4.51
CA GLU A 176 10.72 -12.38 5.11
C GLU A 176 11.78 -13.22 4.37
N HIS A 177 11.37 -14.19 3.54
CA HIS A 177 12.25 -15.12 2.83
C HIS A 177 12.45 -14.77 1.36
N ILE A 178 11.76 -13.76 0.85
CA ILE A 178 11.82 -13.38 -0.55
C ILE A 178 12.04 -11.90 -0.74
N ARG A 179 12.53 -11.57 -1.93
CA ARG A 179 12.52 -10.23 -2.50
C ARG A 179 11.75 -10.30 -3.80
N VAL A 180 10.88 -9.32 -4.01
CA VAL A 180 10.02 -9.23 -5.18
C VAL A 180 10.49 -8.09 -6.07
N THR A 181 10.42 -8.33 -7.38
CA THR A 181 10.55 -7.30 -8.41
C THR A 181 9.29 -7.28 -9.25
N VAL A 182 8.87 -6.10 -9.68
CA VAL A 182 7.82 -5.91 -10.68
C VAL A 182 8.46 -5.17 -11.85
N ASN A 183 8.38 -5.73 -13.05
CA ASN A 183 9.02 -5.22 -14.25
C ASN A 183 10.52 -4.92 -14.05
N ARG A 184 11.22 -5.84 -13.35
CA ARG A 184 12.66 -5.80 -13.04
C ARG A 184 13.09 -4.71 -12.06
N GLU A 185 12.15 -3.99 -11.45
CA GLU A 185 12.42 -3.04 -10.38
C GLU A 185 12.02 -3.62 -9.03
N PHE A 186 12.75 -3.30 -7.95
CA PHE A 186 12.38 -3.77 -6.61
C PHE A 186 11.00 -3.26 -6.21
N ALA A 187 10.16 -4.17 -5.76
CA ALA A 187 8.79 -3.89 -5.39
C ALA A 187 8.60 -4.03 -3.89
N LYS A 188 7.97 -3.03 -3.27
CA LYS A 188 7.47 -3.09 -1.91
C LYS A 188 6.17 -3.90 -1.86
N SER A 189 5.76 -4.36 -0.67
CA SER A 189 4.57 -5.21 -0.48
C SER A 189 3.29 -4.56 -1.05
N PHE A 190 3.15 -3.25 -0.92
CA PHE A 190 2.00 -2.51 -1.45
C PHE A 190 2.06 -2.22 -2.96
N THR A 191 3.13 -2.63 -3.66
CA THR A 191 3.29 -2.31 -5.09
C THR A 191 2.13 -2.89 -5.88
N ARG A 192 1.42 -2.04 -6.63
CA ARG A 192 0.25 -2.43 -7.40
C ARG A 192 0.63 -3.26 -8.63
N LEU A 193 -0.17 -4.29 -8.90
CA LEU A 193 -0.04 -5.20 -10.04
C LEU A 193 -1.08 -4.89 -11.11
N ASP A 194 -0.62 -4.71 -12.33
CA ASP A 194 -1.42 -4.46 -13.53
C ASP A 194 -1.29 -5.61 -14.54
N ASP A 195 -2.16 -5.60 -15.54
CA ASP A 195 -2.10 -6.54 -16.67
C ASP A 195 -0.75 -6.43 -17.41
N GLY A 196 -0.15 -7.58 -17.70
CA GLY A 196 1.14 -7.71 -18.36
C GLY A 196 2.37 -7.58 -17.44
N ASP A 197 2.20 -7.33 -16.14
CA ASP A 197 3.35 -7.19 -15.22
C ASP A 197 4.17 -8.50 -15.13
N GLU A 198 5.50 -8.36 -15.11
CA GLU A 198 6.46 -9.43 -14.84
C GLU A 198 6.89 -9.38 -13.36
N ILE A 199 6.58 -10.42 -12.59
CA ILE A 199 6.88 -10.51 -11.16
C ILE A 199 8.03 -11.48 -10.93
N GLY A 200 9.21 -10.97 -10.60
CA GLY A 200 10.36 -11.78 -10.23
C GLY A 200 10.41 -12.04 -8.73
N ILE A 201 10.38 -13.32 -8.33
CA ILE A 201 10.50 -13.75 -6.94
C ILE A 201 11.88 -14.39 -6.73
N THR A 202 12.70 -13.72 -5.94
CA THR A 202 14.06 -14.15 -5.62
C THR A 202 14.13 -14.44 -4.12
N PRO A 203 14.73 -15.55 -3.67
CA PRO A 203 14.90 -15.77 -2.25
C PRO A 203 15.92 -14.78 -1.66
N VAL A 204 15.64 -14.23 -0.49
CA VAL A 204 16.70 -13.67 0.33
C VAL A 204 17.48 -14.83 0.93
N THR A 205 18.82 -14.76 0.86
CA THR A 205 19.69 -15.89 1.19
C THR A 205 19.30 -16.52 2.53
N PRO A 206 19.05 -17.84 2.61
CA PRO A 206 18.87 -18.49 3.91
C PRO A 206 20.22 -18.46 4.63
N THR A 207 20.23 -17.93 5.84
CA THR A 207 21.25 -18.29 6.86
C THR A 207 21.30 -19.80 7.05
#